data_AF-A0A538CRU8-F1
#
_entry.id   AF-A0A538CRU8-F1
#
_cell.length_a   1.000
_cell.length_b   1.000
_cell.length_c   1.000
_cell.angle_alpha   90.00
_cell.angle_beta   90.00
_cell.angle_gamma   90.00
#
_symmetry.space_group_name_H-M   'P 1'
#
loop_
_entity.id
_entity.type
_entity.pdbx_description
1 polymer ?
#
loop_
_entity_poly.entity_id
_entity_poly.type
_entity_poly.pdbx_seq_one_letter_code
_entity_poly.pdbx_strand_id
1 'polypeptide(L)'
;MGAHQGRADRSDPTEAWQDAGVSSLWCFQCGAEYEPGVETCVECGVGLVTEAPLAPEDVGTSDEEQLAYELHDWSFESRRMLDQLLTGAGLAHSWQGATMIVRAVDEDAVDDLVEEVEHATLPTLDPDAEHTVYEMNEWTSEQQSRLTNMLGMAGLAHEFDGNGDLVVNAEDEAAVDAVLDRLEDAIALGEPETEDVIHFDDDLQVNDLLSNAFDAADRIKGNTHDHEAILEFLESEAVIDRVALPYGFERESWDRVRLVLGTLRDSLEADDPDDDKIVADAKRVRDALVQII
;
A
#
# COMPACT_ATOMS: atom_id res chain seq x y z
N MET A 1 83.41 19.77 29.43
CA MET A 1 83.34 21.20 29.82
C MET A 1 82.67 21.90 28.64
N GLY A 2 81.36 22.08 28.62
CA GLY A 2 80.60 23.00 29.46
C GLY A 2 80.20 24.15 28.53
N ALA A 3 79.04 24.13 27.89
CA ALA A 3 77.69 24.43 28.38
C ALA A 3 77.25 25.87 28.04
N HIS A 4 75.97 25.95 27.64
CA HIS A 4 75.01 27.05 27.81
C HIS A 4 75.02 28.29 26.90
N GLN A 5 73.87 28.44 26.22
CA GLN A 5 72.89 29.55 26.13
C GLN A 5 72.54 29.80 24.65
N GLY A 6 71.32 29.72 24.13
CA GLY A 6 69.97 29.69 24.69
C GLY A 6 69.11 30.76 23.99
N ARG A 7 68.19 30.37 23.09
CA ARG A 7 66.96 31.14 22.82
C ARG A 7 65.94 30.39 21.95
N ALA A 8 64.79 30.13 22.59
CA ALA A 8 63.41 30.21 22.12
C ALA A 8 63.08 29.62 20.73
N ASP A 9 62.68 28.35 20.74
CA ASP A 9 61.85 27.75 19.70
C ASP A 9 60.40 28.22 19.89
N ARG A 10 59.81 28.81 18.85
CA ARG A 10 58.41 29.22 18.81
C ARG A 10 57.60 27.98 18.49
N SER A 11 57.01 27.35 19.50
CA SER A 11 56.02 26.31 19.29
C SER A 11 54.78 26.90 18.61
N ASP A 12 54.52 26.43 17.39
CA ASP A 12 53.28 26.62 16.64
C ASP A 12 52.08 26.07 17.43
N PRO A 13 50.96 26.81 17.55
CA PRO A 13 49.75 26.32 18.18
C PRO A 13 48.85 25.66 17.13
N THR A 14 49.19 24.47 16.66
CA THR A 14 48.34 23.70 15.71
C THR A 14 48.14 22.24 16.10
N GLU A 15 48.08 21.94 17.40
CA GLU A 15 47.66 20.62 17.89
C GLU A 15 46.65 20.79 19.04
N ALA A 16 45.42 21.18 18.70
CA ALA A 16 44.25 21.05 19.57
C ALA A 16 42.96 21.28 18.78
N TRP A 17 42.65 20.42 17.80
CA TRP A 17 41.26 20.22 17.38
C TRP A 17 40.83 18.91 18.00
N GLN A 18 40.24 19.03 19.18
CA GLN A 18 39.53 17.97 19.86
C GLN A 18 38.35 17.57 18.98
N ASP A 19 38.21 16.26 18.73
CA ASP A 19 36.98 15.59 18.33
C ASP A 19 35.81 16.11 19.17
N ALA A 20 35.07 17.06 18.63
CA ALA A 20 33.74 17.40 19.10
C ALA A 20 32.79 16.56 18.23
N GLY A 21 32.18 15.54 18.84
CA GLY A 21 31.33 14.55 18.19
C GLY A 21 30.41 15.14 17.13
N VAL A 22 30.77 14.89 15.88
CA VAL A 22 29.92 15.15 14.72
C VAL A 22 28.95 13.97 14.66
N SER A 23 27.70 14.19 15.08
CA SER A 23 26.66 13.16 15.01
C SER A 23 26.32 12.93 13.56
N SER A 24 26.90 11.91 12.92
CA SER A 24 26.57 11.53 11.55
C SER A 24 25.06 11.32 11.39
N LEU A 25 24.60 11.44 10.14
CA LEU A 25 23.23 11.18 9.73
C LEU A 25 23.24 10.03 8.72
N TRP A 26 22.22 9.19 8.72
CA TRP A 26 22.15 8.01 7.85
C TRP A 26 20.85 7.98 7.07
N CYS A 27 20.91 7.48 5.84
CA CYS A 27 19.72 7.10 5.11
C CYS A 27 19.23 5.75 5.64
N PHE A 28 18.02 5.70 6.19
CA PHE A 28 17.44 4.44 6.70
C PHE A 28 17.26 3.39 5.59
N GLN A 29 17.10 3.85 4.34
CA GLN A 29 16.71 3.02 3.20
C GLN A 29 17.89 2.36 2.46
N CYS A 30 19.03 3.05 2.38
CA CYS A 30 20.24 2.53 1.71
C CYS A 30 21.48 2.46 2.60
N GLY A 31 21.40 2.93 3.85
CA GLY A 31 22.51 2.92 4.80
C GLY A 31 23.61 3.94 4.54
N ALA A 32 23.44 4.83 3.54
CA ALA A 32 24.44 5.86 3.24
C ALA A 32 24.63 6.83 4.42
N GLU A 33 25.88 7.05 4.81
CA GLU A 33 26.27 8.01 5.85
C GLU A 33 26.50 9.41 5.27
N TYR A 34 26.06 10.42 6.01
CA TYR A 34 26.13 11.82 5.68
C TYR A 34 26.66 12.65 6.86
N GLU A 35 27.31 13.76 6.53
CA GLU A 35 27.69 14.77 7.50
C GLU A 35 26.45 15.55 8.00
N PRO A 36 26.48 16.12 9.22
CA PRO A 36 25.39 16.93 9.75
C PRO A 36 25.08 18.13 8.85
N GLY A 37 23.79 18.40 8.66
CA GLY A 37 23.30 19.50 7.83
C GLY A 37 22.89 19.08 6.41
N VAL A 38 23.09 17.81 6.04
CA VAL A 38 22.37 17.21 4.92
C VAL A 38 20.98 16.80 5.41
N GLU A 39 19.93 17.23 4.72
CA GLU A 39 18.55 16.95 5.13
C GLU A 39 17.95 15.71 4.44
N THR A 40 18.48 15.33 3.27
CA THR A 40 17.94 14.26 2.41
C THR A 40 19.04 13.44 1.74
N CYS A 41 18.79 12.15 1.59
CA CYS A 41 19.65 11.22 0.85
C CYS A 41 19.65 11.55 -0.64
N VAL A 42 20.84 11.52 -1.26
CA VAL A 42 21.02 11.83 -2.69
C VAL A 42 20.51 10.71 -3.61
N GLU A 43 20.54 9.47 -3.14
CA GLU A 43 20.11 8.30 -3.92
C GLU A 43 18.63 7.98 -3.72
N CYS A 44 18.15 8.03 -2.48
CA CYS A 44 16.79 7.64 -2.13
C CYS A 44 15.82 8.84 -2.05
N GLY A 45 16.32 10.06 -1.90
CA GLY A 45 15.48 11.25 -1.72
C GLY A 45 14.76 11.32 -0.37
N VAL A 46 15.09 10.45 0.59
CA VAL A 46 14.44 10.35 1.90
C VAL A 46 15.19 11.12 2.99
N GLY A 47 14.45 11.54 4.03
CA GLY A 47 15.02 12.20 5.21
C GLY A 47 15.98 11.29 5.98
N LEU A 48 17.01 11.90 6.57
CA LEU A 48 18.06 11.15 7.28
C LEU A 48 17.73 10.95 8.77
N VAL A 49 18.23 9.85 9.33
CA VAL A 49 18.12 9.47 10.75
C VAL A 49 19.45 9.61 11.48
N THR A 50 19.41 9.69 12.81
CA THR A 50 20.59 9.85 13.67
C THR A 50 21.15 8.53 14.19
N GLU A 51 20.58 7.40 13.78
CA GLU A 51 21.06 6.07 14.12
C GLU A 51 21.31 5.31 12.82
N ALA A 52 22.46 4.64 12.73
CA ALA A 52 22.77 3.85 11.55
C ALA A 52 21.79 2.68 11.44
N PRO A 53 21.17 2.46 10.26
CA PRO A 53 20.33 1.29 10.07
C PRO A 53 21.16 0.01 10.15
N LEU A 54 20.51 -1.09 10.53
CA LEU A 54 21.12 -2.42 10.49
C LEU A 54 21.47 -2.79 9.06
N ALA A 55 22.56 -3.56 8.90
CA ALA A 55 22.83 -4.19 7.63
C ALA A 55 21.89 -5.40 7.44
N PRO A 56 21.54 -5.77 6.20
CA PRO A 56 20.70 -6.93 5.89
C PRO A 56 21.18 -8.24 6.54
N GLU A 57 22.49 -8.49 6.51
CA GLU A 57 23.11 -9.66 7.11
C GLU A 57 23.07 -9.68 8.65
N ASP A 58 22.81 -8.52 9.27
CA ASP A 58 22.74 -8.35 10.73
C ASP A 58 21.28 -8.38 11.23
N VAL A 59 20.29 -8.60 10.35
CA VAL A 59 18.89 -8.81 10.73
C VAL A 59 18.73 -10.20 11.34
N GLY A 60 18.75 -10.26 12.67
CA GLY A 60 18.74 -11.52 13.42
C GLY A 60 20.10 -12.19 13.47
N THR A 61 20.09 -13.50 13.65
CA THR A 61 21.29 -14.35 13.68
C THR A 61 21.40 -15.18 12.41
N SER A 62 22.60 -15.66 12.09
CA SER A 62 22.86 -16.41 10.84
C SER A 62 22.07 -17.72 10.69
N ASP A 63 21.48 -18.22 11.76
CA ASP A 63 20.68 -19.45 11.79
C ASP A 63 19.17 -19.18 11.69
N GLU A 64 18.76 -17.91 11.75
CA GLU A 64 17.36 -17.48 11.62
C GLU A 64 17.04 -17.21 10.14
N GLU A 65 15.83 -17.60 9.73
CA GLU A 65 15.33 -17.31 8.39
C GLU A 65 14.93 -15.84 8.29
N GLN A 66 15.19 -15.23 7.13
CA GLN A 66 14.85 -13.84 6.84
C GLN A 66 13.76 -13.81 5.76
N LEU A 67 12.84 -12.86 5.89
CA LEU A 67 11.80 -12.56 4.91
C LEU A 67 12.06 -11.20 4.28
N ALA A 68 11.61 -11.04 3.04
CA ALA A 68 11.75 -9.81 2.27
C ALA A 68 10.36 -9.33 1.82
N TYR A 69 10.03 -8.09 2.15
CA TYR A 69 8.80 -7.39 1.77
C TYR A 69 9.12 -6.39 0.66
N GLU A 70 8.44 -6.49 -0.48
CA GLU A 70 8.68 -5.65 -1.66
C GLU A 70 7.74 -4.42 -1.70
N LEU A 71 8.14 -3.33 -1.04
CA LEU A 71 7.29 -2.14 -0.85
C LEU A 71 7.57 -1.04 -1.89
N HIS A 72 7.70 -1.41 -3.17
CA HIS A 72 8.05 -0.49 -4.24
C HIS A 72 6.91 0.47 -4.63
N ASP A 73 5.67 0.04 -4.45
CA ASP A 73 4.47 0.84 -4.69
C ASP A 73 4.15 1.81 -3.54
N TRP A 74 4.81 1.64 -2.39
CA TRP A 74 4.59 2.49 -1.24
C TRP A 74 5.23 3.86 -1.43
N SER A 75 4.55 4.90 -0.94
CA SER A 75 5.12 6.24 -0.87
C SER A 75 6.36 6.26 0.03
N PHE A 76 7.21 7.28 -0.13
CA PHE A 76 8.34 7.49 0.78
C PHE A 76 7.89 7.74 2.22
N GLU A 77 6.77 8.42 2.40
CA GLU A 77 6.21 8.75 3.73
C GLU A 77 5.67 7.50 4.41
N SER A 78 4.99 6.61 3.68
CA SER A 78 4.50 5.32 4.20
C SER A 78 5.66 4.43 4.66
N ARG A 79 6.71 4.25 3.82
CA ARG A 79 7.91 3.48 4.21
C ARG A 79 8.63 4.10 5.40
N ARG A 80 8.69 5.44 5.46
CA ARG A 80 9.27 6.16 6.60
C ARG A 80 8.49 5.92 7.88
N MET A 81 7.16 5.89 7.81
CA MET A 81 6.28 5.61 8.95
C MET A 81 6.48 4.16 9.42
N LEU A 82 6.49 3.19 8.50
CA LEU A 82 6.74 1.78 8.82
C LEU A 82 8.08 1.58 9.53
N ASP A 83 9.15 2.21 9.03
CA ASP A 83 10.47 2.21 9.67
C ASP A 83 10.42 2.72 11.14
N GLN A 84 9.63 3.77 11.42
CA GLN A 84 9.47 4.27 12.80
C GLN A 84 8.72 3.30 13.69
N LEU A 85 7.67 2.67 13.16
CA LEU A 85 6.86 1.71 13.91
C LEU A 85 7.67 0.44 14.24
N LEU A 86 8.41 -0.10 13.27
CA LEU A 86 9.30 -1.26 13.48
C LEU A 86 10.38 -0.94 14.52
N THR A 87 11.00 0.23 14.41
CA THR A 87 11.98 0.72 15.39
C THR A 87 11.34 0.86 16.79
N GLY A 88 10.14 1.44 16.87
CA GLY A 88 9.39 1.61 18.11
C GLY A 88 8.97 0.30 18.75
N ALA A 89 8.61 -0.70 17.95
CA ALA A 89 8.30 -2.06 18.37
C ALA A 89 9.55 -2.88 18.75
N GLY A 90 10.74 -2.39 18.40
CA GLY A 90 12.01 -3.10 18.64
C GLY A 90 12.20 -4.31 17.72
N LEU A 91 11.55 -4.31 16.56
CA LEU A 91 11.67 -5.35 15.55
C LEU A 91 12.95 -5.16 14.73
N ALA A 92 13.77 -6.20 14.64
CA ALA A 92 15.01 -6.14 13.87
C ALA A 92 14.67 -6.13 12.36
N HIS A 93 15.09 -5.08 11.68
CA HIS A 93 14.80 -4.88 10.26
C HIS A 93 15.94 -4.14 9.55
N SER A 94 16.03 -4.31 8.23
CA SER A 94 16.94 -3.58 7.35
C SER A 94 16.21 -3.22 6.06
N TRP A 95 16.62 -2.13 5.43
CA TRP A 95 16.11 -1.75 4.11
C TRP A 95 17.18 -1.93 3.03
N GLN A 96 16.75 -2.32 1.83
CA GLN A 96 17.52 -2.34 0.60
C GLN A 96 16.73 -1.62 -0.49
N GLY A 97 16.77 -0.29 -0.48
CA GLY A 97 15.88 0.48 -1.35
C GLY A 97 14.43 0.27 -0.91
N ALA A 98 13.55 -0.15 -1.82
CA ALA A 98 12.14 -0.36 -1.46
C ALA A 98 11.85 -1.70 -0.79
N THR A 99 12.84 -2.58 -0.67
CA THR A 99 12.68 -3.91 -0.07
C THR A 99 13.07 -3.84 1.40
N MET A 100 12.19 -4.33 2.27
CA MET A 100 12.44 -4.45 3.70
C MET A 100 12.75 -5.90 4.06
N ILE A 101 13.79 -6.12 4.85
CA ILE A 101 14.23 -7.43 5.30
C ILE A 101 13.99 -7.52 6.80
N VAL A 102 13.30 -8.57 7.23
CA VAL A 102 12.94 -8.85 8.63
C VAL A 102 13.25 -10.30 8.98
N ARG A 103 13.18 -10.65 10.27
CA ARG A 103 13.27 -12.04 10.69
C ARG A 103 11.94 -12.74 10.44
N ALA A 104 11.97 -13.97 9.92
CA ALA A 104 10.75 -14.75 9.67
C ALA A 104 9.94 -15.01 10.95
N VAL A 105 10.60 -15.06 12.10
CA VAL A 105 9.91 -15.23 13.40
C VAL A 105 9.08 -14.03 13.84
N ASP A 106 9.32 -12.86 13.23
CA ASP A 106 8.59 -11.62 13.52
C ASP A 106 7.53 -11.31 12.45
N GLU A 107 7.32 -12.19 11.46
CA GLU A 107 6.39 -12.00 10.33
C GLU A 107 5.03 -11.48 10.78
N ASP A 108 4.34 -12.20 11.68
CA ASP A 108 3.02 -11.81 12.19
C ASP A 108 3.00 -10.37 12.74
N ALA A 109 4.05 -9.97 13.47
CA ALA A 109 4.12 -8.63 14.06
C ALA A 109 4.50 -7.55 13.03
N VAL A 110 5.21 -7.93 11.97
CA VAL A 110 5.53 -7.05 10.85
C VAL A 110 4.28 -6.84 9.99
N ASP A 111 3.52 -7.89 9.72
CA ASP A 111 2.26 -7.83 8.98
C ASP A 111 1.25 -6.89 9.65
N ASP A 112 1.07 -7.01 10.97
CA ASP A 112 0.21 -6.10 11.75
C ASP A 112 0.62 -4.62 11.55
N LEU A 113 1.93 -4.33 11.51
CA LEU A 113 2.44 -2.96 11.33
C LEU A 113 2.34 -2.48 9.89
N VAL A 114 2.47 -3.38 8.92
CA VAL A 114 2.26 -3.09 7.50
C VAL A 114 0.80 -2.67 7.31
N GLU A 115 -0.15 -3.49 7.80
CA GLU A 115 -1.59 -3.18 7.76
C GLU A 115 -1.90 -1.84 8.44
N GLU A 116 -1.29 -1.56 9.60
CA GLU A 116 -1.45 -0.28 10.32
C GLU A 116 -1.06 0.93 9.46
N VAL A 117 0.06 0.86 8.74
CA VAL A 117 0.52 1.96 7.88
C VAL A 117 -0.35 2.10 6.64
N GLU A 118 -0.76 0.99 6.03
CA GLU A 118 -1.69 1.04 4.90
C GLU A 118 -2.98 1.76 5.31
N HIS A 119 -3.54 1.38 6.45
CA HIS A 119 -4.73 2.02 6.99
C HIS A 119 -4.51 3.52 7.31
N ALA A 120 -3.38 3.87 7.92
CA ALA A 120 -3.06 5.26 8.27
C ALA A 120 -2.80 6.16 7.04
N THR A 121 -2.52 5.56 5.89
CA THR A 121 -2.26 6.28 4.62
C THR A 121 -3.47 6.32 3.70
N LEU A 122 -4.60 5.72 4.11
CA LEU A 122 -5.87 5.89 3.43
C LEU A 122 -6.30 7.37 3.39
N PRO A 123 -7.03 7.80 2.35
CA PRO A 123 -7.59 9.14 2.29
C PRO A 123 -8.41 9.44 3.54
N THR A 124 -8.10 10.54 4.23
CA THR A 124 -8.87 11.02 5.39
C THR A 124 -9.94 11.99 4.93
N LEU A 125 -11.04 12.07 5.68
CA LEU A 125 -12.11 13.03 5.39
C LEU A 125 -11.58 14.46 5.49
N ASP A 126 -11.95 15.30 4.52
CA ASP A 126 -11.69 16.74 4.61
C ASP A 126 -12.70 17.33 5.61
N PRO A 127 -12.26 17.90 6.76
CA PRO A 127 -13.18 18.43 7.77
C PRO A 127 -13.99 19.64 7.29
N ASP A 128 -13.57 20.31 6.22
CA ASP A 128 -14.25 21.47 5.65
C ASP A 128 -15.18 21.09 4.46
N ALA A 129 -15.15 19.83 3.99
CA ALA A 129 -16.05 19.31 2.97
C ALA A 129 -17.42 18.92 3.53
N GLU A 130 -18.42 18.80 2.64
CA GLU A 130 -19.73 18.27 3.02
C GLU A 130 -19.64 16.75 3.20
N HIS A 131 -20.24 16.22 4.28
CA HIS A 131 -20.21 14.80 4.61
C HIS A 131 -21.60 14.16 4.55
N THR A 132 -21.62 12.89 4.16
CA THR A 132 -22.79 12.02 4.24
C THR A 132 -22.55 10.97 5.33
N VAL A 133 -23.60 10.63 6.09
CA VAL A 133 -23.53 9.69 7.22
C VAL A 133 -24.46 8.51 6.98
N TYR A 134 -23.94 7.30 7.17
CA TYR A 134 -24.66 6.04 7.06
C TYR A 134 -24.77 5.37 8.43
N GLU A 135 -25.99 5.01 8.83
CA GLU A 135 -26.23 4.35 10.11
C GLU A 135 -25.74 2.88 10.08
N MET A 136 -24.74 2.53 10.91
CA MET A 136 -24.11 1.20 10.90
C MET A 136 -24.47 0.34 12.12
N ASN A 137 -25.46 0.77 12.90
CA ASN A 137 -25.84 0.14 14.17
C ASN A 137 -26.30 -1.33 14.05
N GLU A 138 -26.74 -1.75 12.87
CA GLU A 138 -27.20 -3.12 12.60
C GLU A 138 -26.11 -4.02 12.01
N TRP A 139 -24.92 -3.46 11.74
CA TRP A 139 -23.80 -4.17 11.14
C TRP A 139 -22.89 -4.79 12.21
N THR A 140 -22.45 -6.01 11.95
CA THR A 140 -21.47 -6.71 12.80
C THR A 140 -20.05 -6.14 12.58
N SER A 141 -19.15 -6.31 13.55
CA SER A 141 -17.76 -5.86 13.42
C SER A 141 -17.05 -6.47 12.21
N GLU A 142 -17.35 -7.73 11.87
CA GLU A 142 -16.77 -8.38 10.68
C GLU A 142 -17.25 -7.71 9.38
N GLN A 143 -18.53 -7.34 9.30
CA GLN A 143 -19.07 -6.61 8.14
C GLN A 143 -18.49 -5.20 8.04
N GLN A 144 -18.31 -4.50 9.17
CA GLN A 144 -17.67 -3.19 9.22
C GLN A 144 -16.19 -3.27 8.78
N SER A 145 -15.45 -4.30 9.20
CA SER A 145 -14.09 -4.54 8.73
C SER A 145 -14.04 -4.80 7.22
N ARG A 146 -14.94 -5.63 6.68
CA ARG A 146 -15.02 -5.86 5.23
C ARG A 146 -15.35 -4.58 4.46
N LEU A 147 -16.29 -3.78 4.97
CA LEU A 147 -16.65 -2.49 4.37
C LEU A 147 -15.46 -1.52 4.36
N THR A 148 -14.76 -1.39 5.49
CA THR A 148 -13.55 -0.56 5.62
C THR A 148 -12.50 -0.96 4.58
N ASN A 149 -12.30 -2.27 4.41
CA ASN A 149 -11.34 -2.78 3.43
C ASN A 149 -11.77 -2.44 1.99
N MET A 150 -13.05 -2.63 1.66
CA MET A 150 -13.60 -2.27 0.34
C MET A 150 -13.51 -0.76 0.04
N LEU A 151 -13.81 0.09 1.01
CA LEU A 151 -13.69 1.55 0.88
C LEU A 151 -12.23 1.97 0.69
N GLY A 152 -11.31 1.38 1.46
CA GLY A 152 -9.87 1.61 1.32
C GLY A 152 -9.35 1.21 -0.06
N MET A 153 -9.72 0.03 -0.55
CA MET A 153 -9.37 -0.44 -1.90
C MET A 153 -9.95 0.45 -3.01
N ALA A 154 -11.15 1.00 -2.81
CA ALA A 154 -11.77 1.95 -3.72
C ALA A 154 -11.14 3.36 -3.65
N GLY A 155 -10.28 3.61 -2.65
CA GLY A 155 -9.66 4.90 -2.40
C GLY A 155 -10.66 5.95 -1.90
N LEU A 156 -11.71 5.53 -1.20
CA LEU A 156 -12.76 6.38 -0.68
C LEU A 156 -12.44 6.80 0.75
N ALA A 157 -12.40 8.12 0.99
CA ALA A 157 -12.15 8.66 2.31
C ALA A 157 -13.34 8.37 3.24
N HIS A 158 -13.06 7.83 4.42
CA HIS A 158 -14.10 7.45 5.37
C HIS A 158 -13.61 7.51 6.83
N GLU A 159 -14.54 7.68 7.76
CA GLU A 159 -14.32 7.63 9.21
C GLU A 159 -15.57 7.03 9.89
N PHE A 160 -15.40 6.42 11.07
CA PHE A 160 -16.52 6.06 11.94
C PHE A 160 -16.70 7.11 13.05
N ASP A 161 -17.90 7.64 13.19
CA ASP A 161 -18.20 8.63 14.22
C ASP A 161 -18.26 8.00 15.63
N GLY A 162 -18.48 8.85 16.64
CA GLY A 162 -18.58 8.40 18.04
C GLY A 162 -19.77 7.48 18.35
N ASN A 163 -20.74 7.37 17.45
CA ASN A 163 -21.87 6.44 17.54
C ASN A 163 -21.60 5.13 16.78
N GLY A 164 -20.50 5.07 16.02
CA GLY A 164 -20.16 3.96 15.16
C GLY A 164 -20.82 4.03 13.79
N ASP A 165 -21.31 5.20 13.36
CA ASP A 165 -21.88 5.42 12.04
C ASP A 165 -20.76 5.78 11.04
N LEU A 166 -20.89 5.33 9.79
CA LEU A 166 -19.91 5.58 8.73
C LEU A 166 -20.11 6.99 8.17
N VAL A 167 -19.05 7.79 8.17
CA VAL A 167 -19.00 9.14 7.59
C VAL A 167 -18.12 9.12 6.35
N VAL A 168 -18.60 9.69 5.25
CA VAL A 168 -17.90 9.79 3.96
C VAL A 168 -18.04 11.21 3.39
N ASN A 169 -17.22 11.57 2.40
CA ASN A 169 -17.44 12.82 1.67
C ASN A 169 -18.74 12.72 0.84
N ALA A 170 -19.55 13.77 0.84
CA ALA A 170 -20.79 13.82 0.07
C ALA A 170 -20.55 13.75 -1.45
N GLU A 171 -19.38 14.18 -1.93
CA GLU A 171 -18.99 14.02 -3.34
C GLU A 171 -18.78 12.55 -3.75
N ASP A 172 -18.46 11.70 -2.77
CA ASP A 172 -18.20 10.27 -2.95
C ASP A 172 -19.44 9.41 -2.64
N GLU A 173 -20.58 10.01 -2.28
CA GLU A 173 -21.83 9.31 -1.89
C GLU A 173 -22.21 8.21 -2.88
N ALA A 174 -22.23 8.52 -4.18
CA ALA A 174 -22.60 7.54 -5.21
C ALA A 174 -21.61 6.37 -5.31
N ALA A 175 -20.32 6.60 -5.04
CA ALA A 175 -19.31 5.54 -5.04
C ALA A 175 -19.42 4.68 -3.77
N VAL A 176 -19.72 5.30 -2.63
CA VAL A 176 -19.94 4.62 -1.35
C VAL A 176 -21.20 3.77 -1.38
N ASP A 177 -22.29 4.28 -1.96
CA ASP A 177 -23.53 3.54 -2.18
C ASP A 177 -23.27 2.26 -3.00
N ALA A 178 -22.50 2.36 -4.09
CA ALA A 178 -22.15 1.19 -4.91
C ALA A 178 -21.32 0.14 -4.12
N VAL A 179 -20.44 0.60 -3.23
CA VAL A 179 -19.66 -0.29 -2.35
C VAL A 179 -20.57 -0.97 -1.32
N LEU A 180 -21.50 -0.23 -0.72
CA LEU A 180 -22.48 -0.76 0.23
C LEU A 180 -23.41 -1.78 -0.43
N ASP A 181 -24.01 -1.44 -1.58
CA ASP A 181 -24.90 -2.32 -2.34
C ASP A 181 -24.19 -3.64 -2.69
N ARG A 182 -22.94 -3.57 -3.17
CA ARG A 182 -22.14 -4.78 -3.47
C ARG A 182 -21.94 -5.65 -2.23
N LEU A 183 -21.66 -5.04 -1.09
CA LEU A 183 -21.43 -5.78 0.15
C LEU A 183 -22.73 -6.39 0.68
N GLU A 184 -23.84 -5.66 0.61
CA GLU A 184 -25.17 -6.18 0.98
C GLU A 184 -25.58 -7.33 0.07
N ASP A 185 -25.36 -7.23 -1.24
CA ASP A 185 -25.60 -8.32 -2.19
C ASP A 185 -24.75 -9.55 -1.85
N ALA A 186 -23.45 -9.36 -1.56
CA ALA A 186 -22.57 -10.45 -1.15
C ALA A 186 -23.03 -11.12 0.17
N ILE A 187 -23.53 -10.34 1.12
CA ILE A 187 -24.09 -10.86 2.38
C ILE A 187 -25.40 -11.61 2.13
N ALA A 188 -26.28 -11.07 1.27
CA ALA A 188 -27.59 -11.63 0.98
C ALA A 188 -27.52 -12.93 0.17
N LEU A 189 -26.59 -13.00 -0.79
CA LEU A 189 -26.32 -14.20 -1.58
C LEU A 189 -25.60 -15.29 -0.76
N GLY A 190 -24.94 -14.90 0.33
CA GLY A 190 -24.04 -15.79 1.08
C GLY A 190 -22.75 -16.05 0.31
N GLU A 191 -21.76 -16.70 0.94
CA GLU A 191 -20.62 -17.23 0.17
C GLU A 191 -21.16 -18.14 -0.94
N PRO A 192 -20.67 -18.02 -2.19
CA PRO A 192 -21.20 -18.80 -3.29
C PRO A 192 -21.18 -20.28 -2.91
N GLU A 193 -22.33 -20.95 -3.01
CA GLU A 193 -22.38 -22.39 -2.78
C GLU A 193 -21.37 -23.02 -3.75
N THR A 194 -20.57 -23.98 -3.27
CA THR A 194 -19.40 -24.53 -3.97
C THR A 194 -19.67 -25.06 -5.40
N GLU A 195 -20.94 -25.18 -5.79
CA GLU A 195 -21.37 -25.60 -7.13
C GLU A 195 -21.34 -24.49 -8.19
N ASP A 196 -21.45 -23.21 -7.83
CA ASP A 196 -21.40 -22.07 -8.77
C ASP A 196 -19.99 -21.47 -8.93
N VAL A 197 -19.03 -21.97 -8.13
CA VAL A 197 -17.64 -21.54 -8.14
C VAL A 197 -16.88 -22.25 -9.26
N ILE A 198 -16.30 -21.46 -10.17
CA ILE A 198 -15.44 -21.98 -11.24
C ILE A 198 -14.06 -22.26 -10.65
N HIS A 199 -13.65 -23.53 -10.69
CA HIS A 199 -12.28 -23.93 -10.43
C HIS A 199 -11.58 -24.11 -11.78
N PHE A 200 -10.54 -23.32 -12.04
CA PHE A 200 -9.66 -23.60 -13.17
C PHE A 200 -8.65 -24.67 -12.79
N ASP A 201 -8.41 -25.60 -13.72
CA ASP A 201 -7.38 -26.64 -13.57
C ASP A 201 -5.98 -26.11 -13.94
N ASP A 202 -5.88 -24.91 -14.55
CA ASP A 202 -4.63 -24.31 -15.04
C ASP A 202 -4.65 -22.77 -14.91
N ASP A 203 -3.61 -22.20 -14.30
CA ASP A 203 -3.40 -20.75 -14.06
C ASP A 203 -3.35 -19.93 -15.35
N LEU A 204 -2.99 -20.55 -16.48
CA LEU A 204 -3.01 -19.89 -17.79
C LEU A 204 -4.43 -19.42 -18.18
N GLN A 205 -5.47 -20.15 -17.77
CA GLN A 205 -6.86 -19.81 -18.10
C GLN A 205 -7.34 -18.56 -17.34
N VAL A 206 -6.85 -18.38 -16.10
CA VAL A 206 -7.12 -17.17 -15.31
C VAL A 206 -6.36 -15.98 -15.89
N ASN A 207 -5.09 -16.16 -16.23
CA ASN A 207 -4.26 -15.11 -16.81
C ASN A 207 -4.82 -14.60 -18.15
N ASP A 208 -5.35 -15.49 -18.99
CA ASP A 208 -6.02 -15.10 -20.23
C ASP A 208 -7.26 -14.23 -19.96
N LEU A 209 -8.07 -14.56 -18.94
CA LEU A 209 -9.23 -13.75 -18.53
C LEU A 209 -8.82 -12.38 -17.98
N LEU A 210 -7.81 -12.34 -17.10
CA LEU A 210 -7.29 -11.09 -16.55
C LEU A 210 -6.70 -10.20 -17.65
N SER A 211 -5.96 -10.79 -18.60
CA SER A 211 -5.41 -10.08 -19.76
C SER A 211 -6.51 -9.50 -20.65
N ASN A 212 -7.58 -10.26 -20.90
CA ASN A 212 -8.72 -9.77 -21.68
C ASN A 212 -9.43 -8.61 -20.95
N ALA A 213 -9.64 -8.72 -19.64
CA ALA A 213 -10.22 -7.64 -18.85
C ALA A 213 -9.33 -6.38 -18.86
N PHE A 214 -8.00 -6.54 -18.79
CA PHE A 214 -7.04 -5.44 -18.88
C PHE A 214 -7.10 -4.72 -20.24
N ASP A 215 -7.06 -5.47 -21.34
CA ASP A 215 -7.09 -4.92 -22.69
C ASP A 215 -8.42 -4.20 -22.96
N ALA A 216 -9.53 -4.79 -22.52
CA ALA A 216 -10.84 -4.16 -22.61
C ALA A 216 -10.92 -2.87 -21.79
N ALA A 217 -10.39 -2.87 -20.55
CA ALA A 217 -10.32 -1.67 -19.71
C ALA A 217 -9.42 -0.57 -20.33
N ASP A 218 -8.31 -0.92 -21.00
CA ASP A 218 -7.49 0.06 -21.72
C ASP A 218 -8.23 0.72 -22.89
N ARG A 219 -8.99 -0.08 -23.63
CA ARG A 219 -9.85 0.43 -24.70
C ARG A 219 -10.95 1.34 -24.16
N ILE A 220 -11.65 0.94 -23.09
CA ILE A 220 -12.71 1.73 -22.44
C ILE A 220 -12.15 3.05 -21.92
N LYS A 221 -10.99 3.04 -21.26
CA LYS A 221 -10.29 4.25 -20.80
C LYS A 221 -10.00 5.22 -21.94
N GLY A 222 -9.68 4.70 -23.14
CA GLY A 222 -9.42 5.52 -24.33
C GLY A 222 -10.69 5.98 -25.07
N ASN A 223 -11.78 5.23 -24.94
CA ASN A 223 -13.06 5.47 -25.58
C ASN A 223 -14.20 4.79 -24.80
N THR A 224 -14.90 5.57 -23.96
CA THR A 224 -15.98 5.06 -23.09
C THR A 224 -17.21 4.55 -23.86
N HIS A 225 -17.32 4.86 -25.15
CA HIS A 225 -18.41 4.40 -26.03
C HIS A 225 -17.99 3.21 -26.93
N ASP A 226 -16.86 2.56 -26.66
CA ASP A 226 -16.45 1.33 -27.35
C ASP A 226 -17.30 0.14 -26.88
N HIS A 227 -18.47 -0.03 -27.50
CA HIS A 227 -19.41 -1.10 -27.15
C HIS A 227 -18.82 -2.52 -27.26
N GLU A 228 -17.82 -2.74 -28.13
CA GLU A 228 -17.16 -4.04 -28.24
C GLU A 228 -16.27 -4.28 -27.00
N ALA A 229 -15.46 -3.29 -26.63
CA ALA A 229 -14.65 -3.37 -25.40
C ALA A 229 -15.51 -3.51 -24.15
N ILE A 230 -16.64 -2.82 -24.07
CA ILE A 230 -17.58 -2.94 -22.94
C ILE A 230 -18.10 -4.38 -22.83
N LEU A 231 -18.54 -4.98 -23.93
CA LEU A 231 -19.03 -6.37 -23.91
C LEU A 231 -17.92 -7.36 -23.53
N GLU A 232 -16.72 -7.21 -24.10
CA GLU A 232 -15.54 -8.04 -23.76
C GLU A 232 -15.20 -7.95 -22.26
N PHE A 233 -15.28 -6.75 -21.69
CA PHE A 233 -15.05 -6.50 -20.27
C PHE A 233 -16.12 -7.19 -19.40
N LEU A 234 -17.41 -6.94 -19.68
CA LEU A 234 -18.52 -7.51 -18.92
C LEU A 234 -18.55 -9.04 -18.96
N GLU A 235 -18.20 -9.64 -20.10
CA GLU A 235 -18.08 -11.10 -20.23
C GLU A 235 -16.92 -11.65 -19.37
N SER A 236 -15.78 -10.97 -19.36
CA SER A 236 -14.61 -11.38 -18.57
C SER A 236 -14.86 -11.23 -17.07
N GLU A 237 -15.44 -10.10 -16.66
CA GLU A 237 -15.77 -9.79 -15.27
C GLU A 237 -16.76 -10.81 -14.69
N ALA A 238 -17.83 -11.12 -15.41
CA ALA A 238 -18.85 -12.06 -14.96
C ALA A 238 -18.30 -13.49 -14.75
N VAL A 239 -17.23 -13.86 -15.47
CA VAL A 239 -16.53 -15.12 -15.25
C VAL A 239 -15.61 -15.01 -14.05
N ILE A 240 -14.77 -13.96 -13.97
CA ILE A 240 -13.80 -13.73 -12.88
C ILE A 240 -14.49 -13.68 -11.51
N ASP A 241 -15.66 -13.05 -11.43
CA ASP A 241 -16.46 -12.96 -10.20
C ASP A 241 -16.87 -14.33 -9.64
N ARG A 242 -16.97 -15.35 -10.50
CA ARG A 242 -17.32 -16.72 -10.11
C ARG A 242 -16.11 -17.63 -9.89
N VAL A 243 -14.91 -17.16 -10.19
CA VAL A 243 -13.71 -18.00 -10.16
C VAL A 243 -13.14 -18.07 -8.74
N ALA A 244 -13.06 -19.28 -8.17
CA ALA A 244 -12.43 -19.50 -6.88
C ALA A 244 -11.03 -18.88 -6.84
N LEU A 245 -10.53 -18.58 -5.63
CA LEU A 245 -9.17 -18.08 -5.43
C LEU A 245 -8.17 -18.90 -6.28
N PRO A 246 -7.56 -18.28 -7.31
CA PRO A 246 -6.62 -18.98 -8.18
C PRO A 246 -5.37 -19.40 -7.39
N TYR A 247 -4.72 -20.47 -7.84
CA TYR A 247 -3.51 -20.93 -7.19
C TYR A 247 -2.40 -19.87 -7.31
N GLY A 248 -1.71 -19.59 -6.21
CA GLY A 248 -0.64 -18.57 -6.16
C GLY A 248 -1.13 -17.13 -6.00
N PHE A 249 -2.44 -16.88 -5.89
CA PHE A 249 -2.99 -15.58 -5.56
C PHE A 249 -3.28 -15.49 -4.06
N GLU A 250 -2.95 -14.35 -3.48
CA GLU A 250 -3.40 -13.98 -2.13
C GLU A 250 -4.89 -13.61 -2.17
N ARG A 251 -5.61 -13.92 -1.08
CA ARG A 251 -7.06 -13.66 -0.99
C ARG A 251 -7.37 -12.18 -1.16
N GLU A 252 -6.62 -11.32 -0.49
CA GLU A 252 -6.84 -9.87 -0.53
C GLU A 252 -6.60 -9.28 -1.92
N SER A 253 -5.51 -9.70 -2.57
CA SER A 253 -5.20 -9.32 -3.96
C SER A 253 -6.30 -9.76 -4.94
N TRP A 254 -6.84 -10.98 -4.76
CA TRP A 254 -7.93 -11.49 -5.60
C TRP A 254 -9.26 -10.77 -5.35
N ASP A 255 -9.59 -10.50 -4.09
CA ASP A 255 -10.79 -9.76 -3.71
C ASP A 255 -10.72 -8.31 -4.21
N ARG A 256 -9.52 -7.69 -4.19
CA ARG A 256 -9.27 -6.37 -4.78
C ARG A 256 -9.55 -6.35 -6.28
N VAL A 257 -9.06 -7.34 -7.04
CA VAL A 257 -9.33 -7.46 -8.49
C VAL A 257 -10.83 -7.50 -8.75
N ARG A 258 -11.55 -8.39 -8.06
CA ARG A 258 -13.01 -8.52 -8.23
C ARG A 258 -13.73 -7.22 -7.89
N LEU A 259 -13.31 -6.54 -6.84
CA LEU A 259 -13.88 -5.25 -6.44
C LEU A 259 -13.71 -4.18 -7.53
N VAL A 260 -12.49 -3.98 -8.04
CA VAL A 260 -12.25 -2.92 -9.04
C VAL A 260 -12.89 -3.23 -10.38
N LEU A 261 -12.89 -4.51 -10.81
CA LEU A 261 -13.60 -4.94 -12.02
C LEU A 261 -15.10 -4.70 -11.88
N GLY A 262 -15.66 -5.13 -10.76
CA GLY A 262 -17.06 -4.93 -10.46
C GLY A 262 -17.46 -3.45 -10.40
N THR A 263 -16.62 -2.58 -9.84
CA THR A 263 -16.86 -1.13 -9.80
C THR A 263 -16.96 -0.54 -11.21
N LEU A 264 -16.10 -0.96 -12.14
CA LEU A 264 -16.19 -0.53 -13.53
C LEU A 264 -17.46 -1.05 -14.21
N ARG A 265 -17.85 -2.31 -13.97
CA ARG A 265 -19.13 -2.84 -14.47
C ARG A 265 -20.29 -1.95 -14.05
N ASP A 266 -20.37 -1.62 -12.77
CA ASP A 266 -21.50 -0.85 -12.23
C ASP A 266 -21.54 0.57 -12.85
N SER A 267 -20.39 1.20 -13.06
CA SER A 267 -20.28 2.47 -13.80
C SER A 267 -20.72 2.37 -15.27
N LEU A 268 -20.49 1.23 -15.93
CA LEU A 268 -20.91 0.99 -17.31
C LEU A 268 -22.40 0.67 -17.43
N GLU A 269 -22.99 0.05 -16.42
CA GLU A 269 -24.41 -0.36 -16.37
C GLU A 269 -25.33 0.72 -15.78
N ALA A 270 -24.78 1.82 -15.28
CA ALA A 270 -25.53 2.95 -14.74
C ALA A 270 -26.55 3.51 -15.76
N ASP A 271 -27.73 3.91 -15.29
CA ASP A 271 -28.80 4.48 -16.12
C ASP A 271 -28.38 5.80 -16.82
N ASP A 272 -27.46 6.56 -16.22
CA ASP A 272 -26.83 7.77 -16.77
C ASP A 272 -25.30 7.70 -16.56
N PRO A 273 -24.57 7.05 -17.48
CA PRO A 273 -23.14 6.81 -17.31
C PRO A 273 -22.32 8.09 -17.42
N ASP A 274 -21.50 8.36 -16.40
CA ASP A 274 -20.54 9.44 -16.39
C ASP A 274 -19.22 8.98 -17.04
N ASP A 275 -18.91 9.54 -18.22
CA ASP A 275 -17.70 9.24 -18.98
C ASP A 275 -16.41 9.49 -18.17
N ASP A 276 -16.35 10.54 -17.35
CA ASP A 276 -15.16 10.85 -16.56
C ASP A 276 -14.95 9.82 -15.44
N LYS A 277 -16.07 9.37 -14.82
CA LYS A 277 -16.05 8.27 -13.83
C LYS A 277 -15.65 6.95 -14.46
N ILE A 278 -16.20 6.60 -15.63
CA ILE A 278 -15.84 5.37 -16.36
C ILE A 278 -14.35 5.37 -16.69
N VAL A 279 -13.79 6.49 -17.13
CA VAL A 279 -12.34 6.60 -17.40
C VAL A 279 -11.52 6.39 -16.13
N ALA A 280 -11.95 6.95 -14.99
CA ALA A 280 -11.27 6.76 -13.71
C ALA A 280 -11.33 5.30 -13.24
N ASP A 281 -12.48 4.66 -13.31
CA ASP A 281 -12.68 3.26 -12.92
C ASP A 281 -11.93 2.30 -13.86
N ALA A 282 -11.93 2.56 -15.16
CA ALA A 282 -11.14 1.80 -16.13
C ALA A 282 -9.64 1.92 -15.89
N LYS A 283 -9.17 3.09 -15.42
CA LYS A 283 -7.78 3.25 -14.99
C LYS A 283 -7.48 2.44 -13.73
N ARG A 284 -8.36 2.45 -12.72
CA ARG A 284 -8.21 1.64 -11.49
C ARG A 284 -8.09 0.15 -11.80
N VAL A 285 -8.94 -0.37 -12.69
CA VAL A 285 -8.86 -1.77 -13.15
C VAL A 285 -7.48 -2.08 -13.72
N ARG A 286 -6.96 -1.21 -14.59
CA ARG A 286 -5.63 -1.42 -15.18
C ARG A 286 -4.50 -1.39 -14.16
N ASP A 287 -4.53 -0.41 -13.28
CA ASP A 287 -3.48 -0.23 -12.27
C ASP A 287 -3.45 -1.47 -11.34
N ALA A 288 -4.62 -2.01 -10.96
CA ALA A 288 -4.72 -3.24 -10.16
C ALA A 288 -4.23 -4.49 -10.91
N LEU A 289 -4.59 -4.64 -12.19
CA LEU A 289 -4.18 -5.82 -12.97
C LEU A 289 -2.69 -5.84 -13.32
N VAL A 290 -2.04 -4.67 -13.47
CA VAL A 290 -0.59 -4.57 -13.73
C VAL A 290 0.25 -5.04 -12.53
N GLN A 291 -0.27 -4.92 -11.32
CA GLN A 291 0.43 -5.42 -10.13
C GLN A 291 0.44 -6.96 -10.03
N ILE A 292 -0.38 -7.62 -10.86
CA ILE A 292 -0.70 -9.05 -10.73
C ILE A 292 -0.24 -9.86 -11.96
N ILE A 293 -0.22 -9.27 -13.16
CA ILE A 293 0.20 -9.88 -14.44
C ILE A 293 1.64 -9.50 -14.79
#